data_AF-A0A0K8QUL4-F1
#
_entry.id   AF-A0A0K8QUL4-F1
#
_cell.length_a   1.000
_cell.length_b   1.000
_cell.length_c   1.000
_cell.angle_alpha   90.00
_cell.angle_beta   90.00
_cell.angle_gamma   90.00
#
_symmetry.space_group_name_H-M   'P 1'
#
loop_
_entity.id
_entity.type
_entity.pdbx_description
1 polymer ?
#
loop_
_entity_poly.entity_id
_entity_poly.type
_entity_poly.pdbx_seq_one_letter_code
_entity_poly.pdbx_strand_id
1 'polypeptide(L)'
;MSAQKKHQDAFEAFDRATALDPSRPDVWGMKASALAGAGKYDEAIAAISKAIEMVPGHPVAIYNRACIYCLKGDRENALADLKKAVSIDAKLKETAKQDADFTTLYNDEEFKKLTAATE
;
A
#
# COMPACT_ATOMS: atom_id res chain seq x y z
N MET A 1 21.72 19.46 1.30
CA MET A 1 21.19 19.40 -0.09
C MET A 1 21.09 17.94 -0.55
N SER A 2 20.46 17.06 0.24
CA SER A 2 20.84 15.63 0.22
C SER A 2 19.69 14.61 0.23
N ALA A 3 18.49 14.98 0.73
CA ALA A 3 17.32 14.10 0.70
C ALA A 3 16.46 14.34 -0.54
N GLN A 4 16.07 15.59 -0.81
CA GLN A 4 15.26 15.94 -2.00
C GLN A 4 15.86 15.45 -3.31
N LYS A 5 17.18 15.57 -3.48
CA LYS A 5 17.86 15.14 -4.72
C LYS A 5 17.82 13.62 -4.93
N LYS A 6 17.99 12.84 -3.86
CA LYS A 6 17.91 11.37 -3.91
C LYS A 6 16.49 10.86 -4.15
N HIS A 7 15.49 11.56 -3.61
CA HIS A 7 14.08 11.23 -3.88
C HIS A 7 13.74 11.53 -5.34
N GLN A 8 14.18 12.67 -5.88
CA GLN A 8 14.01 13.01 -7.30
C GLN A 8 14.62 11.93 -8.22
N ASP A 9 15.86 11.54 -7.97
CA ASP A 9 16.56 10.54 -8.78
C ASP A 9 15.88 9.16 -8.70
N ALA A 10 15.34 8.78 -7.53
CA ALA A 10 14.58 7.54 -7.37
C ALA A 10 13.25 7.56 -8.15
N PHE A 11 12.53 8.68 -8.13
CA PHE A 11 11.30 8.82 -8.91
C PHE A 11 11.58 8.79 -10.41
N GLU A 12 12.63 9.47 -10.88
CA GLU A 12 13.05 9.41 -12.28
C GLU A 12 13.48 8.00 -12.70
N ALA A 13 14.13 7.24 -11.80
CA ALA A 13 14.49 5.85 -12.05
C ALA A 13 13.24 4.96 -12.16
N PHE A 14 12.21 5.18 -11.34
CA PHE A 14 10.94 4.45 -11.44
C PHE A 14 10.13 4.88 -12.67
N ASP A 15 10.17 6.15 -13.06
CA ASP A 15 9.53 6.63 -14.30
C ASP A 15 10.18 6.00 -15.53
N ARG A 16 11.51 5.85 -15.53
CA ARG A 16 12.21 5.10 -16.58
C ARG A 16 11.89 3.60 -16.53
N ALA A 17 11.87 2.99 -15.34
CA ALA A 17 11.56 1.57 -15.21
C ALA A 17 10.12 1.24 -15.65
N THR A 18 9.15 2.06 -15.27
CA THR A 18 7.75 1.95 -15.73
C THR A 18 7.60 2.26 -17.22
N ALA A 19 8.42 3.14 -17.79
CA ALA A 19 8.45 3.37 -19.24
C ALA A 19 9.08 2.20 -20.02
N LEU A 20 10.05 1.49 -19.44
CA LEU A 20 10.72 0.34 -20.06
C LEU A 20 9.85 -0.92 -20.03
N ASP A 21 9.13 -1.17 -18.95
CA ASP A 21 8.18 -2.27 -18.86
C ASP A 21 6.92 -1.85 -18.07
N PRO A 22 5.96 -1.19 -18.73
CA PRO A 22 4.72 -0.76 -18.10
C PRO A 22 3.80 -1.94 -17.74
N SER A 23 4.10 -3.14 -18.23
CA SER A 23 3.27 -4.34 -18.09
C SER A 23 3.55 -5.14 -16.81
N ARG A 24 4.48 -4.67 -15.99
CA ARG A 24 4.88 -5.31 -14.73
C ARG A 24 4.21 -4.67 -13.50
N PRO A 25 3.24 -5.35 -12.85
CA PRO A 25 2.54 -4.81 -11.67
C PRO A 25 3.48 -4.61 -10.47
N ASP A 26 4.55 -5.38 -10.38
CA ASP A 26 5.56 -5.28 -9.32
C ASP A 26 6.35 -3.96 -9.38
N VAL A 27 6.64 -3.43 -10.58
CA VAL A 27 7.31 -2.13 -10.75
C VAL A 27 6.43 -1.00 -10.21
N TRP A 28 5.13 -1.05 -10.49
CA TRP A 28 4.14 -0.10 -9.97
C TRP A 28 4.02 -0.19 -8.44
N GLY A 29 4.06 -1.40 -7.88
CA GLY A 29 4.09 -1.61 -6.42
C GLY A 29 5.35 -1.06 -5.76
N MET A 30 6.53 -1.26 -6.36
CA MET A 30 7.79 -0.68 -5.86
C MET A 30 7.79 0.84 -5.91
N LYS A 31 7.29 1.43 -7.00
CA LYS A 31 7.12 2.89 -7.14
C LYS A 31 6.20 3.43 -6.04
N ALA A 32 5.08 2.77 -5.77
CA ALA A 32 4.15 3.17 -4.71
C ALA A 32 4.81 3.13 -3.32
N SER A 33 5.55 2.07 -3.00
CA SER A 33 6.27 1.97 -1.72
C SER A 33 7.30 3.09 -1.55
N ALA A 34 8.06 3.40 -2.60
CA ALA A 34 9.04 4.49 -2.57
C ALA A 34 8.37 5.88 -2.40
N LEU A 35 7.23 6.10 -3.05
CA LEU A 35 6.45 7.34 -2.91
C LEU A 35 5.87 7.46 -1.49
N ALA A 36 5.34 6.37 -0.92
CA ALA A 36 4.82 6.36 0.44
C ALA A 36 5.92 6.66 1.46
N GLY A 37 7.10 6.06 1.33
CA GLY A 37 8.27 6.35 2.18
C GLY A 37 8.78 7.79 2.06
N ALA A 38 8.44 8.49 0.98
CA ALA A 38 8.72 9.92 0.79
C ALA A 38 7.56 10.83 1.25
N GLY A 39 6.49 10.29 1.84
CA GLY A 39 5.31 11.03 2.27
C GLY A 39 4.37 11.46 1.14
N LYS A 40 4.60 10.97 -0.09
CA LYS A 40 3.83 11.30 -1.30
C LYS A 40 2.66 10.34 -1.49
N TYR A 41 1.72 10.35 -0.54
CA TYR A 41 0.70 9.30 -0.45
C TYR A 41 -0.26 9.27 -1.64
N ASP A 42 -0.69 10.41 -2.18
CA ASP A 42 -1.60 10.44 -3.33
C ASP A 42 -0.96 9.84 -4.60
N GLU A 43 0.29 10.20 -4.86
CA GLU A 43 1.08 9.61 -5.96
C GLU A 43 1.29 8.10 -5.73
N ALA A 44 1.54 7.69 -4.49
CA ALA A 44 1.69 6.28 -4.12
C ALA A 44 0.39 5.49 -4.35
N ILE A 45 -0.76 6.04 -3.97
CA ILE A 45 -2.10 5.45 -4.18
C ILE A 45 -2.38 5.28 -5.68
N ALA A 46 -2.04 6.28 -6.50
CA ALA A 46 -2.18 6.19 -7.95
C ALA A 46 -1.31 5.06 -8.53
N ALA A 47 -0.05 4.97 -8.09
CA ALA A 47 0.88 3.94 -8.56
C ALA A 47 0.44 2.52 -8.15
N ILE A 48 0.07 2.30 -6.90
CA ILE A 48 -0.38 0.97 -6.46
C ILE A 48 -1.74 0.60 -7.07
N SER A 49 -2.62 1.58 -7.34
CA SER A 49 -3.88 1.32 -8.02
C SER A 49 -3.67 0.85 -9.45
N LYS A 50 -2.64 1.35 -10.15
CA LYS A 50 -2.22 0.80 -11.45
C LYS A 50 -1.81 -0.67 -11.34
N ALA A 51 -1.03 -1.04 -10.32
CA ALA A 51 -0.69 -2.44 -10.08
C ALA A 51 -1.93 -3.33 -9.87
N ILE A 52 -2.92 -2.83 -9.12
CA ILE A 52 -4.20 -3.52 -8.86
C ILE A 52 -5.06 -3.63 -10.12
N GLU A 53 -5.09 -2.61 -10.99
CA GLU A 53 -5.79 -2.67 -12.28
C GLU A 53 -5.22 -3.77 -13.19
N MET A 54 -3.90 -3.97 -13.15
CA MET A 54 -3.20 -4.98 -13.96
C MET A 54 -3.42 -6.41 -13.44
N VAL A 55 -3.47 -6.58 -12.12
CA VAL A 55 -3.80 -7.86 -11.48
C VAL A 55 -4.94 -7.65 -10.48
N PRO A 56 -6.20 -7.63 -10.97
CA PRO A 56 -7.35 -7.47 -10.11
C PRO A 56 -7.41 -8.57 -9.06
N GLY A 57 -7.63 -8.18 -7.80
CA GLY A 57 -7.71 -9.13 -6.70
C GLY A 57 -6.37 -9.61 -6.15
N HIS A 58 -5.24 -9.00 -6.52
CA HIS A 58 -3.95 -9.27 -5.88
C HIS A 58 -3.97 -8.79 -4.41
N PRO A 59 -4.04 -9.70 -3.42
CA PRO A 59 -4.34 -9.32 -2.03
C PRO A 59 -3.23 -8.44 -1.43
N VAL A 60 -1.97 -8.72 -1.75
CA VAL A 60 -0.82 -7.93 -1.27
C VAL A 60 -0.82 -6.50 -1.84
N ALA A 61 -1.26 -6.30 -3.08
CA ALA A 61 -1.29 -4.95 -3.65
C ALA A 61 -2.41 -4.11 -3.02
N ILE A 62 -3.57 -4.73 -2.77
CA ILE A 62 -4.70 -4.11 -2.06
C ILE A 62 -4.28 -3.80 -0.61
N TYR A 63 -3.61 -4.73 0.06
CA TYR A 63 -3.05 -4.54 1.41
C TYR A 63 -2.08 -3.35 1.47
N ASN A 64 -1.12 -3.29 0.55
CA ASN A 64 -0.17 -2.17 0.49
C ASN A 64 -0.89 -0.83 0.29
N ARG A 65 -1.98 -0.79 -0.50
CA ARG A 65 -2.80 0.42 -0.64
C ARG A 65 -3.51 0.78 0.66
N ALA A 66 -3.99 -0.20 1.43
CA ALA A 66 -4.55 0.03 2.76
C ALA A 66 -3.52 0.64 3.72
N CYS A 67 -2.27 0.16 3.72
CA CYS A 67 -1.18 0.75 4.50
C CYS A 67 -0.94 2.22 4.10
N ILE A 68 -0.89 2.52 2.79
CA ILE A 68 -0.69 3.88 2.30
C ILE A 68 -1.86 4.81 2.71
N TYR A 69 -3.11 4.35 2.62
CA TYR A 69 -4.25 5.11 3.12
C TYR A 69 -4.16 5.37 4.62
N CYS A 70 -3.71 4.38 5.39
CA CYS A 70 -3.51 4.52 6.82
C CYS A 70 -2.43 5.57 7.16
N LEU A 71 -1.29 5.54 6.46
CA LEU A 71 -0.22 6.53 6.58
C LEU A 71 -0.68 7.95 6.17
N LYS A 72 -1.59 8.05 5.20
CA LYS A 72 -2.25 9.31 4.81
C LYS A 72 -3.27 9.81 5.84
N GLY A 73 -3.70 8.96 6.78
CA GLY A 73 -4.79 9.25 7.72
C GLY A 73 -6.19 9.02 7.16
N ASP A 74 -6.31 8.38 5.99
CA ASP A 74 -7.57 8.01 5.36
C ASP A 74 -8.08 6.67 5.93
N ARG A 75 -8.69 6.77 7.10
CA ARG A 75 -9.20 5.63 7.87
C ARG A 75 -10.22 4.80 7.09
N GLU A 76 -11.11 5.44 6.34
CA GLU A 76 -12.22 4.77 5.66
C GLU A 76 -11.69 3.86 4.54
N ASN A 77 -10.85 4.41 3.66
CA ASN A 77 -10.28 3.65 2.55
C ASN A 77 -9.28 2.58 3.05
N ALA A 78 -8.53 2.87 4.12
CA ALA A 78 -7.63 1.89 4.73
C ALA A 78 -8.39 0.63 5.18
N LEU A 79 -9.49 0.77 5.91
CA LEU A 79 -10.26 -0.40 6.37
C LEU A 79 -11.02 -1.10 5.25
N ALA A 80 -11.53 -0.36 4.28
CA ALA A 80 -12.18 -0.96 3.12
C ALA A 80 -11.22 -1.88 2.33
N ASP A 81 -10.01 -1.40 2.04
CA ASP A 81 -9.00 -2.20 1.34
C ASP A 81 -8.45 -3.31 2.22
N LEU A 82 -8.21 -3.07 3.51
CA LEU A 82 -7.76 -4.12 4.43
C LEU A 82 -8.79 -5.26 4.50
N LYS A 83 -10.08 -4.92 4.64
CA LYS A 83 -11.18 -5.90 4.63
C LYS A 83 -11.18 -6.74 3.36
N LYS A 84 -11.01 -6.10 2.21
CA LYS A 84 -10.92 -6.79 0.92
C LYS A 84 -9.70 -7.71 0.87
N ALA A 85 -8.52 -7.21 1.25
CA ALA A 85 -7.28 -7.98 1.24
C ALA A 85 -7.37 -9.22 2.13
N VAL A 86 -7.83 -9.09 3.39
CA VAL A 86 -7.96 -10.23 4.31
C VAL A 86 -9.06 -11.22 3.94
N SER A 87 -10.06 -10.78 3.16
CA SER A 87 -11.09 -11.69 2.61
C SER A 87 -10.55 -12.57 1.49
N ILE A 88 -9.51 -12.12 0.78
CA ILE A 88 -8.85 -12.87 -0.30
C ILE A 88 -7.73 -13.74 0.29
N ASP A 89 -6.91 -13.18 1.18
CA ASP A 89 -5.86 -13.91 1.89
C ASP A 89 -5.94 -13.63 3.40
N ALA A 90 -6.49 -14.59 4.14
CA ALA A 90 -6.66 -14.49 5.58
C ALA A 90 -5.33 -14.40 6.36
N LYS A 91 -4.19 -14.78 5.77
CA LYS A 91 -2.88 -14.64 6.43
C LYS A 91 -2.52 -13.18 6.68
N LEU A 92 -3.05 -12.27 5.87
CA LEU A 92 -2.84 -10.83 6.01
C LEU A 92 -3.46 -10.26 7.29
N LYS A 93 -4.36 -10.97 7.97
CA LYS A 93 -4.89 -10.56 9.28
C LYS A 93 -3.80 -10.45 10.32
N GLU A 94 -2.96 -11.48 10.43
CA GLU A 94 -1.85 -11.51 11.38
C GLU A 94 -0.74 -10.55 10.95
N THR A 95 -0.52 -10.39 9.65
CA THR A 95 0.40 -9.36 9.13
C THR A 95 -0.06 -7.96 9.56
N ALA A 96 -1.31 -7.60 9.28
CA ALA A 96 -1.88 -6.28 9.62
C ALA A 96 -1.76 -5.97 11.11
N LYS A 97 -2.00 -6.97 11.98
CA LYS A 97 -1.95 -6.82 13.43
C LYS A 97 -0.58 -6.42 13.98
N GLN A 98 0.48 -6.75 13.25
CA GLN A 98 1.87 -6.48 13.63
C GLN A 98 2.51 -5.35 12.80
N ASP A 99 1.80 -4.85 11.80
CA ASP A 99 2.32 -3.89 10.84
C ASP A 99 2.25 -2.46 11.39
N ALA A 100 3.43 -1.82 11.46
CA ALA A 100 3.57 -0.47 12.00
C ALA A 100 2.79 0.58 11.22
N ASP A 101 2.49 0.34 9.94
CA ASP A 101 1.71 1.26 9.10
C ASP A 101 0.27 1.42 9.62
N PHE A 102 -0.26 0.44 10.36
CA PHE A 102 -1.61 0.48 10.96
C PHE A 102 -1.65 0.96 12.41
N THR A 103 -0.54 1.46 12.96
CA THR A 103 -0.48 1.90 14.36
C THR A 103 -1.56 2.90 14.76
N THR A 104 -1.97 3.78 13.83
CA THR A 104 -3.07 4.74 14.05
C THR A 104 -4.45 4.08 14.17
N LEU A 105 -4.61 2.85 13.67
CA LEU A 105 -5.84 2.05 13.68
C LEU A 105 -5.86 0.94 14.73
N TYR A 106 -4.79 0.74 15.51
CA TYR A 106 -4.75 -0.34 16.51
C TYR A 106 -5.87 -0.28 17.55
N ASN A 107 -6.34 0.92 17.87
CA ASN A 107 -7.46 1.13 18.79
C ASN A 107 -8.83 1.13 18.10
N ASP A 108 -8.87 1.05 16.77
CA ASP A 108 -10.10 1.06 16.00
C ASP A 108 -10.84 -0.29 16.09
N GLU A 109 -12.13 -0.23 16.41
CA GLU A 109 -12.94 -1.44 16.64
C GLU A 109 -13.16 -2.26 15.36
N GLU A 110 -13.23 -1.62 14.20
CA GLU A 110 -13.37 -2.32 12.94
C GLU A 110 -12.03 -2.96 12.54
N PHE A 111 -10.91 -2.25 12.73
CA PHE A 111 -9.58 -2.83 12.53
C PHE A 111 -9.35 -4.08 13.40
N LYS A 112 -9.69 -4.02 14.69
CA LYS A 112 -9.59 -5.16 15.61
C LYS A 112 -10.42 -6.35 15.12
N LYS A 113 -11.63 -6.12 14.61
CA LYS A 113 -12.48 -7.19 14.04
C LYS A 113 -11.89 -7.78 12.77
N LEU A 114 -11.31 -6.95 11.89
CA LEU A 114 -10.71 -7.41 10.64
C LEU A 114 -9.44 -8.24 10.88
N THR A 115 -8.70 -7.96 11.95
CA THR A 115 -7.44 -8.63 12.31
C THR A 115 -7.58 -9.72 13.38
N ALA A 116 -8.79 -9.94 13.89
CA ALA A 116 -9.07 -11.04 14.80
C ALA A 116 -8.92 -12.40 14.08
N ALA A 117 -8.34 -13.36 14.77
CA ALA A 117 -8.34 -14.76 14.34
C ALA A 117 -9.80 -15.23 14.18
N THR A 118 -10.08 -15.94 13.09
CA THR A 118 -11.32 -16.72 12.98
C THR A 118 -11.21 -17.88 13.97
N GLU A 119 -12.10 -17.90 14.96
CA GLU A 119 -12.29 -19.02 15.91
C GLU A 119 -12.69 -20.32 15.19
#